data_AF-A0A7C5I6K0-F1
#
_entry.id   AF-A0A7C5I6K0-F1
#
_cell.length_a   1.000
_cell.length_b   1.000
_cell.length_c   1.000
_cell.angle_alpha   90.00
_cell.angle_beta   90.00
_cell.angle_gamma   90.00
#
_symmetry.space_group_name_H-M   'P 1'
#
loop_
_entity.id
_entity.type
_entity.pdbx_description
1 polymer ?
#
loop_
_entity_poly.entity_id
_entity_poly.type
_entity_poly.pdbx_seq_one_letter_code
_entity_poly.pdbx_strand_id
1 'polypeptide(L)'
;MATSSRGEGVWLLPASRWKEYTLPPQLLPRSVSHTMDWVRACKGGAPACSNFDIAVPYIEWLILGAVALRVPGKLMWDAKRMRFTNSEEANQYLRPYIRKGWELKL
;
A
#
# COMPACT_ATOMS: atom_id res chain seq x y z
N MET A 1 14.69 -6.86 -21.19
CA MET A 1 13.86 -7.34 -20.07
C MET A 1 12.55 -7.79 -20.66
N ALA A 2 12.30 -9.08 -20.73
CA ALA A 2 11.04 -9.61 -21.28
C ALA A 2 10.29 -10.26 -20.14
N THR A 3 9.28 -9.57 -19.64
CA THR A 3 8.28 -10.16 -18.75
C THR A 3 7.26 -10.88 -19.64
N SER A 4 6.96 -12.15 -19.39
CA SER A 4 5.81 -12.81 -20.01
C SER A 4 4.55 -12.55 -19.18
N SER A 5 3.42 -12.39 -19.88
CA SER A 5 2.11 -12.17 -19.25
C SER A 5 2.15 -11.00 -18.24
N ARG A 6 1.65 -11.20 -17.02
CA ARG A 6 1.63 -10.23 -15.92
C ARG A 6 2.90 -10.23 -15.06
N GLY A 7 4.04 -10.66 -15.60
CA GLY A 7 5.32 -10.73 -14.87
C GLY A 7 5.58 -12.09 -14.20
N GLU A 8 4.87 -13.13 -14.60
CA GLU A 8 5.03 -14.50 -14.07
C GLU A 8 6.29 -15.18 -14.63
N GLY A 9 6.67 -14.85 -15.87
CA GLY A 9 7.98 -15.18 -16.41
C GLY A 9 8.83 -13.93 -16.52
N VAL A 10 9.94 -13.87 -15.82
CA VAL A 10 10.91 -12.78 -15.96
C VAL A 10 12.26 -13.39 -16.31
N TRP A 11 12.83 -12.95 -17.42
CA TRP A 11 14.22 -13.26 -17.78
C TRP A 11 15.06 -12.00 -17.65
N LEU A 12 16.07 -12.08 -16.77
CA LEU A 12 16.98 -10.95 -16.48
C LEU A 12 18.17 -10.91 -17.45
N LEU A 13 18.48 -12.05 -18.09
CA LEU A 13 19.65 -12.24 -18.96
C LEU A 13 19.21 -12.67 -20.37
N PRO A 14 20.07 -12.49 -21.39
CA PRO A 14 19.87 -13.12 -22.70
C PRO A 14 19.64 -14.63 -22.58
N ALA A 15 18.88 -15.20 -23.51
CA ALA A 15 18.42 -16.60 -23.44
C ALA A 15 19.56 -17.61 -23.23
N SER A 16 20.73 -17.39 -23.83
CA SER A 16 21.91 -18.25 -23.62
C SER A 16 22.35 -18.31 -22.15
N ARG A 17 22.43 -17.16 -21.49
CA ARG A 17 22.87 -17.04 -20.10
C ARG A 17 21.77 -17.37 -19.08
N TRP A 18 20.50 -17.16 -19.45
CA TRP A 18 19.38 -17.47 -18.56
C TRP A 18 19.22 -18.99 -18.34
N LYS A 19 19.55 -19.81 -19.35
CA LYS A 19 19.51 -21.29 -19.25
C LYS A 19 20.42 -21.84 -18.15
N GLU A 20 21.54 -21.15 -17.89
CA GLU A 20 22.54 -21.55 -16.91
C GLU A 20 22.32 -20.89 -15.53
N TYR A 21 21.39 -19.95 -15.44
CA TYR A 21 21.13 -19.20 -14.21
C TYR A 21 20.27 -20.01 -13.23
N THR A 22 20.79 -20.23 -12.03
CA THR A 22 20.03 -20.88 -10.94
C THR A 22 19.31 -19.81 -10.12
N LEU A 23 17.98 -19.96 -9.99
CA LEU A 23 17.17 -19.06 -9.16
C LEU A 23 17.53 -19.22 -7.66
N PRO A 24 17.44 -18.15 -6.86
CA PRO A 24 17.62 -18.26 -5.42
C PRO A 24 16.57 -19.19 -4.81
N PRO A 25 16.87 -19.81 -3.66
CA PRO A 25 15.90 -20.65 -2.96
C PRO A 25 14.63 -19.84 -2.63
N GLN A 26 13.48 -20.50 -2.68
CA GLN A 26 12.21 -19.85 -2.38
C GLN A 26 12.13 -19.49 -0.90
N LEU A 27 12.05 -18.18 -0.61
CA LEU A 27 11.97 -17.66 0.76
C LEU A 27 10.54 -17.43 1.25
N LEU A 28 9.62 -17.15 0.33
CA LEU A 28 8.24 -16.76 0.66
C LEU A 28 7.23 -17.74 0.06
N PRO A 29 6.12 -18.05 0.77
CA PRO A 29 5.04 -18.82 0.19
C PRO A 29 4.43 -18.05 -0.98
N ARG A 30 4.15 -18.76 -2.07
CA ARG A 30 3.39 -18.18 -3.18
C ARG A 30 1.93 -18.04 -2.76
N SER A 31 1.37 -16.86 -2.96
CA SER A 31 -0.06 -16.64 -2.81
C SER A 31 -0.83 -17.47 -3.84
N VAL A 32 -1.84 -18.20 -3.40
CA VAL A 32 -2.77 -18.91 -4.31
C VAL A 32 -3.66 -17.90 -5.03
N SER A 33 -4.12 -16.88 -4.31
CA SER A 33 -4.79 -15.69 -4.83
C SER A 33 -4.81 -14.62 -3.74
N HIS A 34 -4.86 -13.35 -4.13
CA HIS A 34 -4.96 -12.23 -3.19
C HIS A 34 -6.14 -12.38 -2.22
N THR A 35 -7.31 -12.80 -2.73
CA THR A 35 -8.51 -13.02 -1.91
C THR A 35 -8.33 -14.20 -0.97
N MET A 36 -7.65 -15.27 -1.40
CA MET A 36 -7.43 -16.44 -0.56
C MET A 36 -6.43 -16.17 0.57
N ASP A 37 -5.45 -15.28 0.36
CA ASP A 37 -4.58 -14.80 1.43
C ASP A 37 -5.37 -14.07 2.50
N TRP A 38 -6.33 -13.22 2.11
CA TRP A 38 -7.21 -12.52 3.04
C TRP A 38 -8.09 -13.50 3.82
N VAL A 39 -8.76 -14.45 3.15
CA VAL A 39 -9.59 -15.47 3.82
C VAL A 39 -8.75 -16.30 4.82
N ARG A 40 -7.53 -16.70 4.46
CA ARG A 40 -6.62 -17.42 5.36
C ARG A 40 -6.27 -16.58 6.60
N ALA A 41 -5.93 -15.31 6.41
CA ALA A 41 -5.60 -14.41 7.51
C ALA A 41 -6.80 -14.21 8.46
N CYS A 42 -8.02 -14.01 7.91
CA CYS A 42 -9.24 -13.89 8.70
C CYS A 42 -9.58 -15.15 9.50
N LYS A 43 -9.13 -16.33 9.07
CA LYS A 43 -9.28 -17.60 9.78
C LYS A 43 -8.18 -17.87 10.82
N GLY A 44 -7.32 -16.88 11.10
CA GLY A 44 -6.22 -16.99 12.07
C GLY A 44 -4.93 -17.59 11.50
N GLY A 45 -4.82 -17.72 10.17
CA GLY A 45 -3.59 -18.14 9.53
C GLY A 45 -2.55 -17.01 9.39
N ALA A 46 -1.51 -17.26 8.60
CA ALA A 46 -0.47 -16.25 8.33
C ALA A 46 -1.06 -14.96 7.73
N PRO A 47 -0.49 -13.78 8.03
CA PRO A 47 -0.95 -12.49 7.51
C PRO A 47 -1.09 -12.46 5.99
N ALA A 48 -2.02 -11.64 5.51
CA ALA A 48 -2.18 -11.40 4.09
C ALA A 48 -0.97 -10.64 3.51
N CYS A 49 -0.70 -10.82 2.22
CA CYS A 49 0.40 -10.15 1.52
C CYS A 49 0.30 -8.61 1.58
N SER A 50 -0.92 -8.07 1.68
CA SER A 50 -1.21 -6.65 1.89
C SER A 50 -1.89 -6.42 3.24
N ASN A 51 -1.21 -6.75 4.34
CA ASN A 51 -1.73 -6.53 5.69
C ASN A 51 -1.77 -5.03 6.07
N PHE A 52 -2.58 -4.70 7.08
CA PHE A 52 -2.79 -3.31 7.49
C PHE A 52 -1.55 -2.64 8.10
N ASP A 53 -0.65 -3.40 8.74
CA ASP A 53 0.57 -2.83 9.32
C ASP A 53 1.49 -2.20 8.26
N ILE A 54 1.44 -2.72 7.03
CA ILE A 54 2.14 -2.15 5.87
C ILE A 54 1.24 -1.18 5.10
N ALA A 55 0.00 -1.59 4.82
CA ALA A 55 -0.87 -0.83 3.94
C ALA A 55 -1.33 0.50 4.53
N VAL A 56 -1.58 0.57 5.84
CA VAL A 56 -2.07 1.78 6.51
C VAL A 56 -1.05 2.92 6.44
N PRO A 57 0.21 2.77 6.90
CA PRO A 57 1.20 3.85 6.82
C PRO A 57 1.48 4.28 5.37
N TYR A 58 1.44 3.34 4.43
CA TYR A 58 1.61 3.66 3.01
C TYR A 58 0.47 4.54 2.48
N ILE A 59 -0.78 4.17 2.78
CA ILE A 59 -1.95 4.96 2.37
C ILE A 59 -1.96 6.31 3.08
N GLU A 60 -1.61 6.37 4.37
CA GLU A 60 -1.50 7.62 5.12
C GLU A 60 -0.58 8.63 4.43
N TRP A 61 0.60 8.21 3.99
CA TRP A 61 1.49 9.08 3.24
C TRP A 61 0.91 9.47 1.87
N LEU A 62 0.31 8.51 1.16
CA LEU A 62 -0.24 8.72 -0.18
C LEU A 62 -1.35 9.79 -0.17
N ILE A 63 -2.23 9.78 0.82
CA ILE A 63 -3.34 10.74 0.92
C ILE A 63 -2.86 12.16 1.25
N LEU A 64 -1.67 12.35 1.84
CA LEU A 64 -1.09 13.68 2.02
C LEU A 64 -0.82 14.36 0.68
N GLY A 65 -0.48 13.58 -0.36
CA GLY A 65 -0.33 14.08 -1.73
C GLY A 65 -1.64 14.70 -2.26
N ALA A 66 -2.78 14.08 -1.97
CA ALA A 66 -4.08 14.63 -2.35
C ALA A 66 -4.41 15.95 -1.64
N VAL A 67 -3.93 16.15 -0.41
CA VAL A 67 -4.07 17.43 0.31
C VAL A 67 -3.14 18.49 -0.27
N ALA A 68 -1.90 18.13 -0.58
CA ALA A 68 -0.90 19.03 -1.18
C ALA A 68 -1.32 19.56 -2.55
N LEU A 69 -2.14 18.81 -3.30
CA LEU A 69 -2.73 19.29 -4.57
C LEU A 69 -3.80 20.37 -4.37
N ARG A 70 -4.41 20.46 -3.19
CA ARG A 70 -5.49 21.42 -2.89
C ARG A 70 -4.98 22.68 -2.20
N VAL A 71 -3.98 22.54 -1.33
CA VAL A 71 -3.46 23.66 -0.54
C VAL A 71 -2.07 24.04 -1.05
N PRO A 72 -1.92 25.22 -1.68
CA PRO A 72 -0.64 25.63 -2.24
C PRO A 72 0.40 25.90 -1.14
N GLY A 73 1.67 25.67 -1.48
CA GLY A 73 2.80 25.92 -0.59
C GLY A 73 3.31 24.68 0.13
N LYS A 74 4.30 24.88 1.02
CA LYS A 74 4.95 23.79 1.75
C LYS A 74 4.11 23.39 2.96
N LEU A 75 3.71 22.12 3.04
CA LEU A 75 2.99 21.56 4.18
C LEU A 75 3.94 20.75 5.07
N MET A 76 3.81 20.90 6.39
CA MET A 76 4.62 20.23 7.40
C MET A 76 3.74 19.23 8.16
N TRP A 77 3.97 17.93 7.93
CA TRP A 77 3.18 16.85 8.53
C TRP A 77 3.81 16.32 9.82
N ASP A 78 3.03 16.26 10.89
CA ASP A 78 3.36 15.54 12.13
C ASP A 78 2.59 14.21 12.15
N ALA A 79 3.28 13.12 11.80
CA ALA A 79 2.70 11.78 11.77
C ALA A 79 2.30 11.25 13.16
N LYS A 80 2.92 11.72 14.24
CA LYS A 80 2.55 11.28 15.59
C LYS A 80 1.24 11.92 16.02
N ARG A 81 1.02 13.18 15.63
CA ARG A 81 -0.21 13.93 15.95
C ARG A 81 -1.27 13.87 14.85
N MET A 82 -0.96 13.25 13.71
CA MET A 82 -1.82 13.14 12.53
C MET A 82 -2.37 14.50 12.09
N ARG A 83 -1.50 15.51 11.96
CA ARG A 83 -1.87 16.90 11.64
C ARG A 83 -0.78 17.63 10.88
N PHE A 84 -1.18 18.58 10.02
CA PHE A 84 -0.29 19.61 9.50
C PHE A 84 -0.02 20.69 10.56
N THR A 85 1.24 20.92 10.92
CA THR A 85 1.62 21.87 11.98
C THR A 85 1.58 23.32 11.54
N ASN A 86 1.47 23.58 10.24
CA ASN A 86 1.63 24.90 9.64
C ASN A 86 0.47 25.32 8.72
N SER A 87 -0.61 24.54 8.62
CA SER A 87 -1.77 24.88 7.79
C SER A 87 -3.05 24.31 8.37
N GLU A 88 -3.93 25.20 8.84
CA GLU A 88 -5.25 24.79 9.33
C GLU A 88 -6.22 24.48 8.19
N GLU A 89 -6.06 25.14 7.05
CA GLU A 89 -6.77 24.82 5.81
C GLU A 89 -6.50 23.37 5.38
N ALA A 90 -5.24 22.92 5.39
CA ALA A 90 -4.90 21.54 5.07
C ALA A 90 -5.51 20.54 6.06
N ASN A 91 -5.59 20.90 7.35
CA ASN A 91 -6.20 20.05 8.38
C ASN A 91 -7.70 19.82 8.16
N GLN A 92 -8.41 20.71 7.45
CA GLN A 92 -9.82 20.52 7.12
C GLN A 92 -10.05 19.30 6.20
N TYR A 93 -9.04 18.89 5.43
CA TYR A 93 -9.13 17.74 4.53
C TYR A 93 -8.79 16.40 5.19
N LEU A 94 -8.29 16.40 6.43
CA LEU A 94 -7.90 15.18 7.14
C LEU A 94 -9.11 14.39 7.65
N ARG A 95 -10.24 15.08 7.89
CA ARG A 95 -11.48 14.45 8.31
C ARG A 95 -12.52 14.59 7.22
N PRO A 96 -13.16 13.49 6.79
CA PRO A 96 -14.24 13.59 5.84
C PRO A 96 -15.42 14.34 6.46
N TYR A 97 -16.11 15.14 5.65
CA TYR A 97 -17.42 15.65 6.03
C TYR A 97 -18.40 14.47 6.06
N ILE A 98 -18.93 14.17 7.25
CA ILE A 98 -19.95 13.14 7.44
C ILE A 98 -21.31 13.85 7.48
N ARG A 99 -22.21 13.47 6.56
CA ARG A 99 -23.56 14.03 6.50
C ARG A 99 -24.34 13.66 7.76
N LYS A 100 -25.12 14.62 8.29
CA LYS A 100 -26.01 14.38 9.44
C LYS A 100 -26.88 13.13 9.23
N GLY A 101 -26.89 12.23 10.21
CA GLY A 101 -27.60 10.94 10.18
C GLY A 101 -26.79 9.76 9.65
N TRP A 102 -25.58 9.99 9.14
CA TRP A 102 -24.64 8.96 8.67
C TRP A 102 -23.43 8.80 9.61
N GLU A 103 -23.53 9.28 10.84
CA GLU A 103 -22.46 9.15 11.82
C GLU A 103 -22.23 7.68 12.15
N LEU A 104 -20.95 7.27 12.16
CA LEU A 104 -20.57 5.95 12.64
C LEU A 104 -20.94 5.83 14.12
N LYS A 105 -21.87 4.92 14.42
CA LYS A 105 -22.17 4.49 15.79
C LYS A 105 -21.27 3.30 16.07
N LEU A 106 -20.12 3.57 16.67
CA LEU A 106 -19.24 2.55 17.23
C LEU A 106 -19.72 2.17 18.64
#